data_AF-A0A402AHI8-F1
#
_entry.id   AF-A0A402AHI8-F1
#
_cell.length_a   1.000
_cell.length_b   1.000
_cell.length_c   1.000
_cell.angle_alpha   90.00
_cell.angle_beta   90.00
_cell.angle_gamma   90.00
#
_symmetry.space_group_name_H-M   'P 1'
#
loop_
_entity.id
_entity.type
_entity.pdbx_description
1 polymer ?
#
loop_
_entity_poly.entity_id
_entity_poly.type
_entity_poly.pdbx_seq_one_letter_code
_entity_poly.pdbx_strand_id
1 'polypeptide(L)'
;MGRYPGLIYFVLKRLDSLMAIGKSRHQAKQRIRAELDEVNWNGSTGMIYSHTTRKVYQQHILAFANWAMANYQVKRPEELDTHADELVSRYLQEGIEQEKSPYTLQTVRSALRLYFGWKVAESVILPKRKRTDIKRSRVSVKQDDHFQPQHWPAHILFAQATGLRFAEMRDVHVDEIIAQPDGRVIVHVRNGKGGKARNVPVLAGYEQDILAIIEGRAPHEHVFEHMPKNMDVQSYRRASAQARYRQHAPGRTLPDGQGSLSLAIMMRRRR
;
A
#
# COMPACT_ATOMS: atom_id res chain seq x y z
N MET A 1 9.09 -40.70 -20.69
CA MET A 1 8.31 -39.55 -21.22
C MET A 1 8.32 -38.44 -20.19
N GLY A 2 8.95 -37.30 -20.49
CA GLY A 2 8.99 -36.17 -19.57
C GLY A 2 7.57 -35.64 -19.35
N ARG A 3 7.14 -35.53 -18.09
CA ARG A 3 5.85 -34.96 -17.72
C ARG A 3 5.87 -33.49 -18.14
N TYR A 4 5.14 -33.13 -19.19
CA TYR A 4 5.04 -31.74 -19.63
C TYR A 4 4.64 -30.87 -18.43
N PRO A 5 5.28 -29.70 -18.23
CA PRO A 5 4.94 -28.85 -17.10
C PRO A 5 3.46 -28.45 -17.18
N GLY A 6 2.74 -28.55 -16.06
CA GLY A 6 1.33 -28.17 -16.03
C GLY A 6 1.12 -26.65 -16.18
N LEU A 7 -0.10 -26.22 -16.51
CA LEU A 7 -0.48 -24.82 -16.68
C LEU A 7 0.03 -23.90 -15.55
N ILE A 8 -0.12 -24.36 -14.30
CA ILE A 8 0.30 -23.62 -13.11
C ILE A 8 1.81 -23.33 -13.10
N TYR A 9 2.64 -24.25 -13.59
CA TYR A 9 4.07 -24.01 -13.70
C TYR A 9 4.38 -22.85 -14.65
N PHE A 10 3.73 -22.82 -15.83
CA PHE A 10 3.91 -21.73 -16.79
C PHE A 10 3.41 -20.39 -16.25
N VAL A 11 2.29 -20.40 -15.52
CA VAL A 11 1.76 -19.22 -14.84
C VAL A 11 2.77 -18.65 -13.84
N LEU A 12 3.35 -19.50 -13.00
CA LEU A 12 4.36 -19.07 -12.04
C LEU A 12 5.63 -18.57 -12.72
N LYS A 13 6.11 -19.28 -13.74
CA LYS A 13 7.30 -18.89 -14.51
C LYS A 13 7.14 -17.51 -15.16
N ARG A 14 5.97 -17.25 -15.77
CA ARG A 14 5.67 -15.93 -16.34
C ARG A 14 5.57 -14.86 -15.25
N LEU A 15 4.91 -15.14 -14.13
CA LEU A 15 4.85 -14.19 -13.02
C LEU A 15 6.24 -13.84 -12.47
N ASP A 16 7.16 -14.81 -12.41
CA ASP A 16 8.53 -14.60 -11.96
C ASP A 16 9.35 -13.73 -12.93
N SER A 17 9.08 -13.83 -14.24
CA SER A 17 9.69 -12.93 -15.24
C SER A 17 9.29 -11.46 -15.06
N LEU A 18 8.17 -11.18 -14.39
CA LEU A 18 7.70 -9.83 -14.09
C LEU A 18 8.34 -9.24 -12.83
N MET A 19 9.23 -9.97 -12.15
CA MET A 19 9.89 -9.51 -10.93
C MET A 19 11.05 -8.56 -11.23
N ALA A 20 11.13 -7.49 -10.46
CA ALA A 20 12.19 -6.48 -10.48
C ALA A 20 12.70 -6.22 -9.05
N ILE A 21 12.94 -7.29 -8.28
CA ILE A 21 13.50 -7.19 -6.93
C ILE A 21 14.86 -6.49 -6.97
N GLY A 22 15.14 -5.66 -5.97
CA GLY A 22 16.37 -4.87 -5.87
C GLY A 22 16.38 -3.62 -6.76
N LYS A 23 15.50 -3.52 -7.77
CA LYS A 23 15.41 -2.32 -8.62
C LYS A 23 14.58 -1.23 -7.96
N SER A 24 14.92 0.03 -8.21
CA SER A 24 14.15 1.17 -7.68
C SER A 24 12.88 1.41 -8.50
N ARG A 25 11.71 1.13 -7.89
CA ARG A 25 10.41 1.47 -8.46
C ARG A 25 10.25 2.96 -8.72
N HIS A 26 10.84 3.81 -7.87
CA HIS A 26 10.79 5.26 -8.02
C HIS A 26 11.47 5.69 -9.31
N GLN A 27 12.71 5.25 -9.51
CA GLN A 27 13.49 5.57 -10.70
C GLN A 27 12.81 5.03 -11.97
N ALA A 28 12.29 3.80 -11.94
CA ALA A 28 11.55 3.25 -13.08
C ALA A 28 10.33 4.11 -13.46
N LYS A 29 9.58 4.61 -12.46
CA LYS A 29 8.47 5.54 -12.72
C LYS A 29 8.93 6.90 -13.22
N GLN A 30 10.09 7.39 -12.78
CA GLN A 30 10.64 8.66 -13.27
C GLN A 30 11.05 8.56 -14.74
N ARG A 31 11.70 7.46 -15.15
CA ARG A 31 12.07 7.21 -16.56
C ARG A 31 10.86 7.21 -17.48
N ILE A 32 9.85 6.41 -17.15
CA ILE A 32 8.60 6.36 -17.93
C ILE A 32 7.94 7.74 -18.03
N ARG A 33 8.00 8.56 -16.97
CA ARG A 33 7.42 9.92 -17.02
C ARG A 33 8.21 10.90 -17.86
N ALA A 34 9.52 10.70 -18.01
CA ALA A 34 10.34 11.53 -18.88
C ALA A 34 10.10 11.22 -20.37
N GLU A 35 9.64 10.01 -20.67
CA GLU A 35 9.35 9.53 -22.03
C GLU A 35 7.90 9.79 -22.48
N LEU A 36 7.00 10.17 -21.56
CA LEU A 36 5.59 10.42 -21.87
C LEU A 36 5.33 11.92 -22.04
N ASP A 37 4.67 12.30 -23.13
CA ASP A 37 4.21 13.68 -23.39
C ASP A 37 3.20 14.17 -22.33
N GLU A 38 2.43 13.25 -21.74
CA GLU A 38 1.48 13.54 -20.67
C GLU A 38 1.79 12.77 -19.38
N VAL A 39 1.71 13.47 -18.24
CA VAL A 39 2.01 12.88 -16.93
C VAL A 39 0.91 11.91 -16.50
N ASN A 40 1.12 10.63 -16.75
CA ASN A 40 0.30 9.57 -16.18
C ASN A 40 0.74 9.22 -14.74
N TRP A 41 0.07 9.82 -13.75
CA TRP A 41 0.33 9.53 -12.33
C TRP A 41 0.07 8.07 -11.93
N ASN A 42 -0.82 7.39 -12.65
CA ASN A 42 -1.26 6.02 -12.39
C ASN A 42 -0.53 4.97 -13.25
N GLY A 43 0.48 5.39 -14.02
CA GLY A 43 1.27 4.50 -14.88
C GLY A 43 1.83 3.29 -14.12
N SER A 44 1.61 2.10 -14.69
CA SER A 44 2.30 0.87 -14.32
C SER A 44 3.68 0.86 -14.99
N THR A 45 4.66 0.23 -14.36
CA THR A 45 5.96 -0.01 -15.01
C THR A 45 6.02 -1.40 -15.66
N GLY A 46 4.92 -2.16 -15.64
CA GLY A 46 4.89 -3.56 -16.08
C GLY A 46 5.60 -4.56 -15.16
N MET A 47 6.16 -4.13 -14.02
CA MET A 47 7.02 -4.96 -13.16
C MET A 47 6.58 -4.96 -11.69
N ILE A 48 6.97 -6.01 -10.94
CA ILE A 48 6.72 -6.22 -9.52
C ILE A 48 8.02 -6.01 -8.71
N TYR A 49 8.02 -5.03 -7.81
CA TYR A 49 9.21 -4.66 -7.02
C TYR A 49 9.16 -5.14 -5.57
N SER A 50 8.18 -5.97 -5.20
CA SER A 50 7.99 -6.42 -3.82
C SER A 50 7.49 -7.85 -3.77
N HIS A 51 8.11 -8.66 -2.91
CA HIS A 51 7.65 -10.03 -2.62
C HIS A 51 6.21 -10.07 -2.09
N THR A 52 5.79 -9.06 -1.32
CA THR A 52 4.41 -8.97 -0.83
C THR A 52 3.42 -8.76 -1.98
N THR A 53 3.73 -7.86 -2.93
CA THR A 53 2.91 -7.68 -4.14
C THR A 53 2.90 -8.94 -4.99
N ARG A 54 4.05 -9.61 -5.16
CA ARG A 54 4.16 -10.89 -5.88
C ARG A 54 3.22 -11.92 -5.27
N LYS A 55 3.26 -12.11 -3.95
CA LYS A 55 2.42 -13.09 -3.24
C LYS A 55 0.93 -12.83 -3.48
N VAL A 56 0.48 -11.58 -3.36
CA VAL A 56 -0.93 -11.21 -3.60
C VAL A 56 -1.32 -11.46 -5.06
N TYR A 57 -0.48 -11.06 -6.02
CA TYR A 57 -0.78 -11.22 -7.43
C TYR A 57 -0.79 -12.70 -7.83
N GLN A 58 0.17 -13.48 -7.34
CA GLN A 58 0.18 -14.93 -7.49
C GLN A 58 -1.13 -15.55 -7.00
N GLN A 59 -1.60 -15.21 -5.80
CA GLN A 59 -2.85 -15.77 -5.27
C GLN A 59 -4.02 -15.52 -6.22
N HIS A 60 -4.16 -14.30 -6.74
CA HIS A 60 -5.25 -13.97 -7.66
C HIS A 60 -5.10 -14.63 -9.04
N ILE A 61 -3.88 -14.65 -9.59
CA ILE A 61 -3.62 -15.24 -10.92
C ILE A 61 -3.80 -16.77 -10.85
N LEU A 62 -3.35 -17.42 -9.79
CA LEU A 62 -3.55 -18.86 -9.60
C LEU A 62 -5.03 -19.19 -9.36
N ALA A 63 -5.75 -18.39 -8.57
CA ALA A 63 -7.18 -18.57 -8.38
C ALA A 63 -7.94 -18.45 -9.70
N PHE A 64 -7.58 -17.49 -10.54
CA PHE A 64 -8.13 -17.35 -11.89
C PHE A 64 -7.78 -18.55 -12.79
N ALA A 65 -6.51 -18.97 -12.82
CA ALA A 65 -6.09 -20.11 -13.64
C ALA A 65 -6.83 -21.40 -13.23
N ASN A 66 -6.98 -21.64 -11.92
CA ASN A 66 -7.76 -22.76 -11.39
C ASN A 66 -9.24 -22.67 -11.79
N TRP A 67 -9.82 -21.47 -11.73
CA TRP A 67 -11.19 -21.24 -12.18
C TRP A 67 -11.36 -21.50 -13.69
N ALA A 68 -10.40 -21.07 -14.52
CA ALA A 68 -10.44 -21.32 -15.96
C ALA A 68 -10.29 -22.82 -16.29
N MET A 69 -9.41 -23.52 -15.57
CA MET A 69 -9.29 -24.99 -15.67
C MET A 69 -10.61 -25.69 -15.32
N ALA A 70 -11.28 -25.27 -14.26
CA ALA A 70 -12.49 -25.93 -13.76
C ALA A 70 -13.72 -25.67 -14.65
N ASN A 71 -13.91 -24.43 -15.10
CA ASN A 71 -15.15 -24.02 -15.79
C ASN A 71 -15.05 -24.10 -17.32
N TYR A 72 -13.84 -23.96 -17.88
CA TYR A 72 -13.62 -23.88 -19.33
C TYR A 72 -12.62 -24.94 -19.82
N GLN A 73 -12.18 -25.85 -18.96
CA GLN A 73 -11.25 -26.94 -19.27
C GLN A 73 -9.94 -26.49 -19.92
N VAL A 74 -9.52 -25.25 -19.66
CA VAL A 74 -8.26 -24.70 -20.18
C VAL A 74 -7.09 -25.51 -19.64
N LYS A 75 -6.25 -26.07 -20.50
CA LYS A 75 -5.11 -26.93 -20.07
C LYS A 75 -3.75 -26.34 -20.42
N ARG A 76 -3.72 -25.44 -21.39
CA ARG A 76 -2.48 -24.89 -21.97
C ARG A 76 -2.39 -23.38 -21.78
N PRO A 77 -1.19 -22.81 -21.59
CA PRO A 77 -1.03 -21.38 -21.39
C PRO A 77 -1.50 -20.55 -22.61
N GLU A 78 -1.36 -21.08 -23.82
CA GLU A 78 -1.77 -20.43 -25.06
C GLU A 78 -3.29 -20.22 -25.13
N GLU A 79 -4.06 -21.14 -24.54
CA GLU A 79 -5.53 -21.01 -24.43
C GLU A 79 -5.91 -19.88 -23.47
N LEU A 80 -5.17 -19.71 -22.35
CA LEU A 80 -5.38 -18.56 -21.47
C LEU A 80 -5.09 -17.23 -22.17
N ASP A 81 -4.03 -17.16 -22.98
CA ASP A 81 -3.65 -15.95 -23.68
C ASP A 81 -4.64 -15.61 -24.81
N THR A 82 -5.06 -16.62 -25.58
CA THR A 82 -6.00 -16.46 -26.70
C THR A 82 -7.37 -15.96 -26.21
N HIS A 83 -7.84 -16.48 -25.07
CA HIS A 83 -9.15 -16.15 -24.51
C HIS A 83 -9.06 -15.21 -23.29
N ALA A 84 -7.94 -14.51 -23.11
CA ALA A 84 -7.66 -13.73 -21.90
C ALA A 84 -8.75 -12.68 -21.62
N ASP A 85 -9.17 -11.93 -22.64
CA ASP A 85 -10.16 -10.87 -22.47
C ASP A 85 -11.53 -11.42 -22.04
N GLU A 86 -12.00 -12.47 -22.70
CA GLU A 86 -13.26 -13.14 -22.40
C GLU A 86 -13.25 -13.76 -21.00
N LEU A 87 -12.25 -14.61 -20.71
CA LEU A 87 -12.15 -15.35 -19.45
C LEU A 87 -11.99 -14.41 -18.26
N VAL A 88 -11.14 -13.39 -18.37
CA VAL A 88 -10.97 -12.41 -17.28
C VAL A 88 -12.23 -11.57 -17.11
N SER A 89 -12.91 -11.21 -18.19
CA SER A 89 -14.17 -10.47 -18.11
C SER A 89 -15.24 -11.27 -17.36
N ARG A 90 -15.41 -12.55 -17.70
CA ARG A 90 -16.32 -13.48 -17.01
C ARG A 90 -15.94 -13.66 -15.55
N TYR A 91 -14.66 -13.88 -15.24
CA TYR A 91 -14.20 -14.05 -13.86
C TYR A 91 -14.46 -12.81 -12.98
N LEU A 92 -14.31 -11.61 -13.55
CA LEU A 92 -14.63 -10.36 -12.84
C LEU A 92 -16.13 -10.16 -12.67
N GLN A 93 -16.95 -10.52 -13.67
CA GLN A 93 -18.41 -10.48 -13.61
C GLN A 93 -18.95 -11.41 -12.51
N GLU A 94 -18.51 -12.66 -12.48
CA GLU A 94 -18.88 -13.60 -11.41
C GLU A 94 -18.44 -13.06 -10.03
N GLY A 95 -17.28 -12.41 -9.97
CA GLY A 95 -16.84 -11.75 -8.74
C GLY A 95 -17.76 -10.61 -8.28
N ILE A 96 -18.38 -9.89 -9.22
CA ILE A 96 -19.38 -8.85 -8.93
C ILE A 96 -20.69 -9.50 -8.45
N GLU A 97 -21.15 -10.54 -9.12
CA GLU A 97 -22.36 -11.30 -8.76
C GLU A 97 -22.23 -11.94 -7.37
N GLN A 98 -21.03 -12.39 -7.01
CA GLN A 98 -20.68 -12.88 -5.67
C GLN A 98 -20.47 -11.76 -4.63
N GLU A 99 -20.79 -10.51 -4.98
CA GLU A 99 -20.65 -9.32 -4.12
C GLU A 99 -19.26 -9.15 -3.51
N LYS A 100 -18.20 -9.58 -4.22
CA LYS A 100 -16.83 -9.39 -3.72
C LYS A 100 -16.53 -7.91 -3.57
N SER A 101 -15.78 -7.59 -2.52
CA SER A 101 -15.41 -6.20 -2.22
C SER A 101 -14.83 -5.48 -3.44
N PRO A 102 -15.22 -4.22 -3.70
CA PRO A 102 -14.61 -3.39 -4.75
C PRO A 102 -13.08 -3.33 -4.67
N TYR A 103 -12.49 -3.41 -3.48
CA TYR A 103 -11.04 -3.44 -3.30
C TYR A 103 -10.41 -4.73 -3.82
N THR A 104 -11.06 -5.87 -3.58
CA THR A 104 -10.62 -7.18 -4.06
C THR A 104 -10.70 -7.25 -5.58
N LEU A 105 -11.83 -6.88 -6.17
CA LEU A 105 -12.02 -6.91 -7.64
C LEU A 105 -11.00 -6.02 -8.37
N GLN A 106 -10.71 -4.83 -7.85
CA GLN A 106 -9.69 -3.94 -8.43
C GLN A 106 -8.29 -4.55 -8.34
N THR A 107 -7.99 -5.28 -7.25
CA THR A 107 -6.69 -5.96 -7.07
C THR A 107 -6.56 -7.14 -8.02
N VAL A 108 -7.62 -7.96 -8.16
CA VAL A 108 -7.71 -9.05 -9.13
C VAL A 108 -7.49 -8.52 -10.54
N ARG A 109 -8.24 -7.49 -10.96
CA ARG A 109 -8.07 -6.88 -12.29
C ARG A 109 -6.66 -6.35 -12.51
N SER A 110 -6.05 -5.73 -11.51
CA SER A 110 -4.67 -5.24 -11.61
C SER A 110 -3.66 -6.37 -11.78
N ALA A 111 -3.83 -7.49 -11.08
CA ALA A 111 -2.96 -8.66 -11.19
C ALA A 111 -3.10 -9.32 -12.56
N LEU A 112 -4.33 -9.51 -13.04
CA LEU A 112 -4.61 -10.12 -14.34
C LEU A 112 -4.16 -9.23 -15.50
N ARG A 113 -4.34 -7.90 -15.40
CA ARG A 113 -3.82 -6.96 -16.40
C ARG A 113 -2.30 -6.85 -16.41
N LEU A 114 -1.64 -7.02 -15.27
CA LEU A 114 -0.18 -7.13 -15.24
C LEU A 114 0.26 -8.41 -15.99
N TYR A 115 -0.45 -9.50 -15.78
CA TYR A 115 -0.11 -10.80 -16.35
C TYR A 115 -0.40 -10.88 -17.85
N PHE A 116 -1.62 -10.57 -18.28
CA PHE A 116 -2.10 -10.74 -19.66
C PHE A 116 -1.96 -9.49 -20.54
N GLY A 117 -1.93 -8.29 -19.94
CA GLY A 117 -1.88 -7.03 -20.67
C GLY A 117 -2.91 -6.02 -20.17
N TRP A 118 -2.59 -4.73 -20.31
CA TRP A 118 -3.31 -3.66 -19.62
C TRP A 118 -4.75 -3.42 -20.12
N LYS A 119 -5.08 -3.84 -21.34
CA LYS A 119 -6.40 -3.71 -21.97
C LYS A 119 -7.39 -4.82 -21.60
N VAL A 120 -6.92 -5.91 -21.00
CA VAL A 120 -7.78 -7.06 -20.67
C VAL A 120 -8.93 -6.64 -19.73
N ALA A 121 -10.14 -7.06 -20.06
CA ALA A 121 -11.39 -6.70 -19.40
C ALA A 121 -11.57 -5.18 -19.26
N GLU A 122 -11.32 -4.43 -20.33
CA GLU A 122 -11.56 -2.99 -20.40
C GLU A 122 -13.05 -2.65 -20.32
N SER A 123 -13.89 -3.48 -20.94
CA SER A 123 -15.35 -3.35 -20.95
C SER A 123 -16.01 -3.58 -19.58
N VAL A 124 -15.33 -4.27 -18.66
CA VAL A 124 -15.91 -4.61 -17.34
C VAL A 124 -15.85 -3.42 -16.38
N ILE A 125 -17.05 -2.90 -16.07
CA ILE A 125 -17.24 -1.82 -15.10
C ILE A 125 -17.23 -2.40 -13.68
N LEU A 126 -16.13 -2.21 -12.96
CA LEU A 126 -16.04 -2.62 -11.57
C LEU A 126 -16.76 -1.63 -10.62
N PRO A 127 -17.35 -2.11 -9.51
CA PRO A 127 -17.99 -1.25 -8.53
C PRO A 127 -16.99 -0.22 -7.96
N LYS A 128 -17.50 0.98 -7.70
CA LYS A 128 -16.68 2.09 -7.16
C LYS A 128 -16.34 1.83 -5.69
N ARG A 129 -15.10 2.11 -5.31
CA ARG A 129 -14.66 2.08 -3.90
C ARG A 129 -15.21 3.31 -3.18
N LYS A 130 -16.05 3.13 -2.15
CA LYS A 130 -16.50 4.24 -1.31
C LYS A 130 -15.62 4.36 -0.07
N ARG A 131 -15.49 5.59 0.44
CA ARG A 131 -14.74 5.87 1.68
C ARG A 131 -15.47 5.29 2.89
N THR A 132 -16.80 5.23 2.85
CA THR A 132 -17.69 4.64 3.87
C THR A 132 -17.39 3.16 4.09
N ASP A 133 -17.00 2.44 3.04
CA ASP A 133 -16.83 0.98 3.08
C ASP A 133 -15.45 0.56 3.63
N ILE A 134 -14.57 1.52 3.94
CA ILE A 134 -13.27 1.25 4.55
C ILE A 134 -13.51 0.94 6.03
N LYS A 135 -13.40 -0.33 6.40
CA LYS A 135 -13.56 -0.81 7.79
C LYS A 135 -12.24 -0.88 8.57
N ARG A 136 -11.13 -1.20 7.88
CA ARG A 136 -9.81 -1.39 8.51
C ARG A 136 -9.34 -0.14 9.27
N SER A 137 -8.86 -0.32 10.50
CA SER A 137 -8.32 0.76 11.35
C SER A 137 -9.33 1.89 11.59
N ARG A 138 -10.62 1.52 11.67
CA ARG A 138 -11.74 2.43 11.99
C ARG A 138 -12.74 1.85 12.97
N VAL A 139 -12.74 0.53 13.11
CA VAL A 139 -13.52 -0.23 14.09
C VAL A 139 -12.58 -1.22 14.73
N SER A 140 -12.86 -1.58 15.98
CA SER A 140 -12.15 -2.67 16.64
C SER A 140 -12.33 -3.97 15.85
N VAL A 141 -11.25 -4.72 15.65
CA VAL A 141 -11.25 -6.02 14.97
C VAL A 141 -10.59 -7.07 15.87
N LYS A 142 -10.91 -8.36 15.66
CA LYS A 142 -10.33 -9.48 16.44
C LYS A 142 -8.81 -9.49 16.53
N GLN A 143 -8.12 -8.89 15.56
CA GLN A 143 -6.67 -8.81 15.58
C GLN A 143 -6.15 -7.87 16.68
N ASP A 144 -6.95 -6.87 17.06
CA ASP A 144 -6.63 -5.91 18.11
C ASP A 144 -6.58 -6.58 19.49
N ASP A 145 -7.34 -7.67 19.70
CA ASP A 145 -7.36 -8.47 20.94
C ASP A 145 -5.96 -9.07 21.27
N HIS A 146 -5.11 -9.23 20.26
CA HIS A 146 -3.75 -9.75 20.41
C HIS A 146 -2.70 -8.66 20.58
N PHE A 147 -3.11 -7.40 20.77
CA PHE A 147 -2.24 -6.29 21.10
C PHE A 147 -2.63 -5.71 22.46
N GLN A 148 -1.65 -5.57 23.35
CA GLN A 148 -1.86 -5.06 24.71
C GLN A 148 -1.17 -3.68 24.83
N PRO A 149 -1.88 -2.56 24.63
CA PRO A 149 -1.30 -1.22 24.55
C PRO A 149 -0.39 -0.83 25.72
N GLN A 150 -0.74 -1.27 26.92
CA GLN A 150 -0.01 -1.02 28.17
C GLN A 150 1.45 -1.49 28.16
N HIS A 151 1.79 -2.49 27.34
CA HIS A 151 3.18 -2.97 27.21
C HIS A 151 3.99 -2.22 26.16
N TRP A 152 3.36 -1.32 25.40
CA TRP A 152 3.99 -0.62 24.27
C TRP A 152 3.78 0.91 24.31
N PRO A 153 3.90 1.59 25.47
CA PRO A 153 3.57 3.01 25.59
C PRO A 153 4.45 3.90 24.70
N ALA A 154 5.77 3.64 24.64
CA ALA A 154 6.70 4.39 23.81
C ALA A 154 6.39 4.27 22.31
N HIS A 155 6.05 3.07 21.83
CA HIS A 155 5.66 2.86 20.42
C HIS A 155 4.40 3.63 20.06
N ILE A 156 3.39 3.58 20.94
CA ILE A 156 2.11 4.27 20.73
C ILE A 156 2.33 5.78 20.71
N LEU A 157 3.06 6.31 21.69
CA LEU A 157 3.41 7.72 21.77
C LEU A 157 4.13 8.16 20.49
N PHE A 158 5.16 7.42 20.06
CA PHE A 158 5.91 7.72 18.85
C PHE A 158 5.04 7.68 17.59
N ALA A 159 4.14 6.69 17.47
CA ALA A 159 3.21 6.58 16.35
C ALA A 159 2.23 7.77 16.30
N GLN A 160 1.72 8.21 17.45
CA GLN A 160 0.81 9.35 17.56
C GLN A 160 1.53 10.67 17.27
N ALA A 161 2.72 10.86 17.82
CA ALA A 161 3.53 12.07 17.66
C ALA A 161 3.99 12.29 16.21
N THR A 162 4.41 11.22 15.52
CA THR A 162 5.04 11.33 14.20
C THR A 162 4.07 11.01 13.05
N GLY A 163 3.11 10.11 13.29
CA GLY A 163 2.22 9.58 12.26
C GLY A 163 2.96 8.78 11.19
N LEU A 164 4.11 8.17 11.48
CA LEU A 164 4.84 7.32 10.54
C LEU A 164 4.07 6.06 10.15
N ARG A 165 4.44 5.43 9.03
CA ARG A 165 3.94 4.10 8.66
C ARG A 165 4.65 3.04 9.49
N PHE A 166 4.02 1.88 9.68
CA PHE A 166 4.63 0.74 10.39
C PHE A 166 6.07 0.44 9.94
N ALA A 167 6.32 0.33 8.62
CA ALA A 167 7.67 0.11 8.10
C ALA A 167 8.63 1.29 8.35
N GLU A 168 8.12 2.53 8.28
CA GLU A 168 8.93 3.71 8.57
C GLU A 168 9.31 3.77 10.07
N MET A 169 8.41 3.38 10.98
CA MET A 169 8.71 3.27 12.42
C MET A 169 9.67 2.13 12.75
N ARG A 170 9.57 1.01 12.02
CA ARG A 170 10.48 -0.12 12.20
C ARG A 170 11.91 0.23 11.77
N ASP A 171 12.04 0.99 10.69
CA ASP A 171 13.33 1.19 10.01
C ASP A 171 14.03 2.50 10.43
N VAL A 172 13.43 3.31 11.30
CA VAL A 172 14.00 4.58 11.76
C VAL A 172 15.11 4.37 12.79
N HIS A 173 16.21 5.09 12.64
CA HIS A 173 17.33 5.13 13.57
C HIS A 173 17.29 6.33 14.50
N VAL A 174 18.04 6.27 15.59
CA VAL A 174 18.18 7.35 16.57
C VAL A 174 18.67 8.65 15.91
N ASP A 175 19.67 8.58 15.03
CA ASP A 175 20.24 9.73 14.33
C ASP A 175 19.30 10.42 13.33
N GLU A 176 18.19 9.77 12.98
CA GLU A 176 17.17 10.34 12.11
C GLU A 176 16.17 11.23 12.87
N ILE A 177 16.22 11.28 14.20
CA ILE A 177 15.42 12.19 15.02
C ILE A 177 16.26 13.43 15.30
N ILE A 178 15.85 14.56 14.71
CA ILE A 178 16.66 15.78 14.66
C ILE A 178 15.91 16.89 15.41
N ALA A 179 16.51 17.37 16.49
CA ALA A 179 16.09 18.61 17.14
C ALA A 179 16.47 19.80 16.26
N GLN A 180 15.53 20.70 16.02
CA GLN A 180 15.72 21.93 15.27
C GLN A 180 16.09 23.07 16.24
N PRO A 181 16.80 24.11 15.78
CA PRO A 181 17.15 25.27 16.61
C PRO A 181 15.94 26.02 17.21
N ASP A 182 14.77 25.89 16.60
CA ASP A 182 13.52 26.51 17.06
C ASP A 182 12.73 25.65 18.06
N GLY A 183 13.35 24.58 18.57
CA GLY A 183 12.76 23.67 19.56
C GLY A 183 11.85 22.60 18.97
N ARG A 184 11.57 22.62 17.65
CA ARG A 184 10.81 21.54 17.00
C ARG A 184 11.66 20.30 16.83
N VAL A 185 11.00 19.14 16.75
CA VAL A 185 11.67 17.86 16.41
C VAL A 185 11.16 17.37 15.06
N ILE A 186 12.06 16.87 14.22
CA ILE A 186 11.71 16.21 12.96
C ILE A 186 12.25 14.79 12.95
N VAL A 187 11.54 13.90 12.24
CA VAL A 187 12.03 12.57 11.89
C VAL A 187 12.35 12.53 10.41
N HIS A 188 13.62 12.31 10.07
CA HIS A 188 14.05 12.06 8.70
C HIS A 188 13.72 10.61 8.32
N VAL A 189 12.82 10.42 7.35
CA VAL A 189 12.52 9.10 6.82
C VAL A 189 13.36 8.91 5.57
N ARG A 190 14.45 8.12 5.64
CA ARG A 190 15.30 7.81 4.47
C ARG A 190 14.55 7.10 3.34
N ASN A 191 13.72 6.11 3.67
CA ASN A 191 13.08 5.22 2.69
C ASN A 191 11.57 5.05 2.94
N GLY A 192 10.80 6.11 2.66
CA GLY A 192 9.35 6.08 2.76
C GLY A 192 8.68 5.30 1.61
N LYS A 193 7.34 5.23 1.66
CA LYS A 193 6.54 4.49 0.66
C LYS A 193 6.94 4.84 -0.78
N GLY A 194 7.36 3.81 -1.52
CA GLY A 194 7.75 3.93 -2.92
C GLY A 194 9.18 4.44 -3.14
N GLY A 195 10.05 4.36 -2.14
CA GLY A 195 11.46 4.77 -2.25
C GLY A 195 11.69 6.26 -2.00
N LYS A 196 10.79 6.93 -1.26
CA LYS A 196 10.80 8.39 -1.14
C LYS A 196 11.23 8.84 0.25
N ALA A 197 12.32 9.61 0.29
CA ALA A 197 12.73 10.30 1.51
C ALA A 197 11.79 11.46 1.85
N ARG A 198 11.61 11.76 3.14
CA ARG A 198 10.92 12.97 3.60
C ARG A 198 11.25 13.30 5.06
N ASN A 199 11.18 14.57 5.42
CA ASN A 199 11.17 15.00 6.82
C ASN A 199 9.73 15.04 7.33
N VAL A 200 9.51 14.51 8.54
CA VAL A 200 8.22 14.48 9.19
C VAL A 200 8.32 15.25 10.50
N PRO A 201 7.63 16.39 10.64
CA PRO A 201 7.62 17.10 11.91
C PRO A 201 6.88 16.28 12.98
N VAL A 202 7.43 16.23 14.17
CA VAL A 202 6.76 15.76 15.39
C VAL A 202 5.60 16.72 15.68
N LEU A 203 4.48 16.19 16.20
CA LEU A 203 3.37 17.01 16.66
C LEU A 203 3.79 17.88 17.85
N ALA A 204 3.38 19.14 17.83
CA ALA A 204 3.65 20.05 18.94
C ALA A 204 3.16 19.48 20.27
N GLY A 205 4.01 19.55 21.29
CA GLY A 205 3.79 19.02 22.64
C GLY A 205 4.39 17.64 22.89
N TYR A 206 4.92 16.97 21.86
CA TYR A 206 5.54 15.63 21.98
C TYR A 206 7.07 15.68 21.86
N GLU A 207 7.67 16.84 21.64
CA GLU A 207 9.10 16.96 21.34
C GLU A 207 9.99 16.36 22.43
N GLN A 208 9.74 16.72 23.69
CA GLN A 208 10.53 16.21 24.82
C GLN A 208 10.36 14.69 25.01
N ASP A 209 9.13 14.18 24.90
CA ASP A 209 8.86 12.74 25.02
C ASP A 209 9.58 11.94 23.93
N ILE A 210 9.66 12.48 22.72
CA ILE A 210 10.35 11.82 21.59
C ILE A 210 11.86 11.84 21.81
N LEU A 211 12.42 12.92 22.33
CA LEU A 211 13.85 13.00 22.65
C LEU A 211 14.21 12.06 23.82
N ALA A 212 13.34 11.93 24.82
CA ALA A 212 13.53 11.01 25.94
C ALA A 212 13.57 9.53 25.50
N ILE A 213 12.82 9.15 24.46
CA ILE A 213 12.85 7.77 23.90
C ILE A 213 14.26 7.38 23.38
N ILE A 214 15.05 8.36 22.95
CA ILE A 214 16.35 8.13 22.32
C ILE A 214 17.56 8.58 23.15
N GLU A 215 17.31 9.13 24.33
CA GLU A 215 18.36 9.67 25.18
C GLU A 215 19.38 8.57 25.56
N GLY A 216 20.67 8.89 25.41
CA GLY A 216 21.78 7.98 25.74
C GLY A 216 21.97 6.80 24.77
N ARG A 217 21.23 6.74 23.66
CA ARG A 217 21.29 5.62 22.71
C ARG A 217 22.24 5.87 21.55
N ALA A 218 22.78 4.80 20.97
CA ALA A 218 23.75 4.94 19.88
C ALA A 218 23.07 5.41 18.58
N PRO A 219 23.71 6.31 17.79
CA PRO A 219 23.11 6.93 16.60
C PRO A 219 22.52 5.95 15.57
N HIS A 220 23.16 4.80 15.35
CA HIS A 220 22.80 3.82 14.33
C HIS A 220 21.82 2.75 14.81
N GLU A 221 21.39 2.80 16.09
CA GLU A 221 20.38 1.89 16.59
C GLU A 221 19.00 2.23 16.02
N HIS A 222 18.19 1.20 15.78
CA HIS A 222 16.77 1.39 15.56
C HIS A 222 16.11 2.01 16.80
N VAL A 223 15.24 2.98 16.60
CA VAL A 223 14.45 3.58 17.70
C VAL A 223 13.65 2.49 18.44
N PHE A 224 13.16 1.49 17.72
CA PHE A 224 12.53 0.32 18.31
C PHE A 224 13.17 -0.95 17.77
N GLU A 225 13.83 -1.73 18.62
CA GLU A 225 14.40 -3.03 18.26
C GLU A 225 13.31 -4.01 17.78
N HIS A 226 12.16 -4.01 18.47
CA HIS A 226 11.00 -4.81 18.11
C HIS A 226 9.78 -3.96 17.80
N MET A 227 9.12 -4.27 16.68
CA MET A 227 7.83 -3.69 16.30
C MET A 227 6.69 -4.71 16.45
N PRO A 228 5.68 -4.43 17.31
CA PRO A 228 4.56 -5.34 17.54
C PRO A 228 3.69 -5.48 16.29
N LYS A 229 3.62 -6.69 15.71
CA LYS A 229 2.94 -6.97 14.42
C LYS A 229 1.45 -6.60 14.40
N ASN A 230 0.77 -6.69 15.54
CA ASN A 230 -0.67 -6.42 15.69
C ASN A 230 -0.98 -4.99 16.13
N MET A 231 0.03 -4.13 16.33
CA MET A 231 -0.22 -2.73 16.65
C MET A 231 -0.86 -2.01 15.47
N ASP A 232 -2.02 -1.39 15.68
CA ASP A 232 -2.73 -0.64 14.66
C ASP A 232 -2.11 0.76 14.43
N VAL A 233 -0.88 0.77 13.91
CA VAL A 233 -0.14 1.98 13.55
C VAL A 233 -0.93 2.87 12.58
N GLN A 234 -1.82 2.32 11.76
CA GLN A 234 -2.62 3.12 10.84
C GLN A 234 -3.68 3.97 11.56
N SER A 235 -4.27 3.46 12.66
CA SER A 235 -5.16 4.25 13.51
C SER A 235 -4.43 5.42 14.16
N TYR A 236 -3.25 5.17 14.76
CA TYR A 236 -2.44 6.25 15.35
C TYR A 236 -1.98 7.27 14.31
N ARG A 237 -1.55 6.80 13.13
CA ARG A 237 -1.21 7.68 12.00
C ARG A 237 -2.38 8.55 11.56
N ARG A 238 -3.61 8.02 11.54
CA ARG A 238 -4.81 8.80 11.23
C ARG A 238 -5.05 9.86 12.30
N ALA A 239 -5.01 9.48 13.58
CA ALA A 239 -5.19 10.42 14.70
C ALA A 239 -4.14 11.54 14.66
N SER A 240 -2.88 11.20 14.40
CA SER A 240 -1.79 12.15 14.22
C SER A 240 -2.06 13.18 13.12
N ALA A 241 -2.52 12.72 11.95
CA ALA A 241 -2.88 13.60 10.84
C ALA A 241 -4.07 14.53 11.18
N GLN A 242 -5.04 14.04 11.94
CA GLN A 242 -6.17 14.85 12.42
C GLN A 242 -5.73 15.91 13.42
N ALA A 243 -4.87 15.56 14.38
CA ALA A 243 -4.28 16.49 15.34
C ALA A 243 -3.49 17.60 14.61
N ARG A 244 -2.63 17.21 13.65
CA ARG A 244 -1.88 18.15 12.82
C ARG A 244 -2.79 19.11 12.04
N TYR A 245 -3.89 18.59 11.47
CA TYR A 245 -4.85 19.44 10.77
C TYR A 245 -5.46 20.48 11.71
N ARG A 246 -5.87 20.09 12.92
CA ARG A 246 -6.41 21.02 13.92
C ARG A 246 -5.41 22.08 14.36
N GLN A 247 -4.12 21.73 14.49
CA GLN A 247 -3.05 22.68 14.80
C GLN A 247 -2.88 23.74 13.70
N HIS A 248 -2.91 23.35 12.42
CA HIS A 248 -2.73 24.29 11.31
C HIS A 248 -4.01 25.00 10.85
N ALA A 249 -5.18 24.48 11.21
CA ALA A 249 -6.47 25.03 10.85
C ALA A 249 -7.42 25.04 12.06
N PRO A 250 -7.07 25.80 13.11
CA PRO A 250 -7.93 25.92 14.29
C PRO A 250 -9.32 26.44 13.90
N GLY A 251 -10.35 25.95 14.59
CA GLY A 251 -11.75 26.30 14.31
C GLY A 251 -12.37 25.62 13.09
N ARG A 252 -11.61 24.87 12.28
CA ARG A 252 -12.17 24.07 11.18
C ARG A 252 -12.55 22.66 11.65
N THR A 253 -13.71 22.20 11.22
CA THR A 253 -14.11 20.80 11.40
C THR A 253 -13.34 19.88 10.46
N LEU A 254 -13.17 18.64 10.86
CA LEU A 254 -12.62 17.62 9.98
C LEU A 254 -13.66 17.33 8.88
N PRO A 255 -13.23 17.12 7.62
CA PRO A 255 -14.14 16.75 6.55
C PRO A 255 -14.88 15.46 6.90
N ASP A 256 -16.19 15.45 6.63
CA ASP A 256 -17.04 14.30 6.89
C ASP A 256 -16.51 13.02 6.25
N GLY A 257 -16.86 11.88 6.86
CA GLY A 257 -16.50 10.55 6.37
C GLY A 257 -17.19 10.17 5.06
N GLN A 258 -18.22 10.93 4.66
CA GLN A 258 -19.01 10.72 3.46
C GLN A 258 -18.35 11.39 2.23
N GLY A 259 -18.34 10.70 1.10
CA GLY A 259 -17.84 11.22 -0.19
C GLY A 259 -16.49 10.65 -0.67
N SER A 260 -16.31 10.69 -1.99
CA SER A 260 -14.99 10.61 -2.64
C SER A 260 -14.35 12.00 -2.59
N LEU A 261 -13.09 12.12 -2.18
CA LEU A 261 -12.33 13.35 -2.40
C LEU A 261 -12.32 13.61 -3.92
N SER A 262 -13.14 14.55 -4.38
CA SER A 262 -13.14 14.94 -5.78
C SER A 262 -11.79 15.59 -6.08
N LEU A 263 -11.17 15.19 -7.19
CA LEU A 263 -9.86 15.70 -7.63
C LEU A 263 -9.84 17.24 -7.73
N ALA A 264 -11.02 17.85 -7.95
CA ALA A 264 -11.23 19.28 -8.05
C ALA A 264 -10.83 20.08 -6.79
N ILE A 265 -10.94 19.50 -5.58
CA ILE A 265 -10.55 20.20 -4.35
C ILE A 265 -9.02 20.25 -4.21
N MET A 266 -8.30 19.28 -4.79
CA MET A 266 -6.84 19.19 -4.70
C MET A 266 -6.12 20.15 -5.65
N MET A 267 -6.79 20.60 -6.73
CA MET A 267 -6.24 21.52 -7.74
C MET A 267 -6.38 23.01 -7.36
N ARG A 268 -7.11 23.38 -6.31
CA ARG A 268 -7.35 24.79 -5.94
C ARG A 268 -6.28 25.45 -5.05
N ARG A 269 -5.14 24.82 -4.79
CA ARG A 269 -4.01 25.45 -4.07
C ARG A 269 -2.73 25.46 -4.88
N ARG A 270 -2.77 26.17 -6.01
CA ARG A 270 -1.63 26.82 -6.65
C ARG A 270 -2.13 28.11 -7.32
N ARG A 271 -2.43 29.09 -6.49
CA ARG A 271 -2.33 30.51 -6.81
C ARG A 271 -1.76 31.18 -5.57
#